data_AF-A0A7X4YXG2-F1
#
_entry.id   AF-A0A7X4YXG2-F1
#
_cell.length_a   1.000
_cell.length_b   1.000
_cell.length_c   1.000
_cell.angle_alpha   90.00
_cell.angle_beta   90.00
_cell.angle_gamma   90.00
#
_symmetry.space_group_name_H-M   'P 1'
#
loop_
_entity.id
_entity.type
_entity.pdbx_description
1 polymer ?
#
loop_
_entity_poly.entity_id
_entity_poly.type
_entity_poly.pdbx_seq_one_letter_code
_entity_poly.pdbx_strand_id
1 'polypeptide(L)' 'MRPLSDSHLIEVYHEAKAMQLSEEFIGLIEHALEQRGLSSHLNDDHKSLA' A
#
# COMPACT_ATOMS: atom_id res chain seq x y z
N MET A 1 0.12 -8.78 18.57
CA MET A 1 0.24 -8.15 17.24
C MET A 1 -1.12 -8.25 16.58
N ARG A 2 -1.90 -7.15 16.52
CA ARG A 2 -3.19 -7.19 15.81
C ARG A 2 -2.87 -7.44 14.32
N PRO A 3 -3.59 -8.34 13.62
CA PRO A 3 -3.38 -8.52 12.20
C PRO A 3 -3.59 -7.16 11.52
N LEU A 4 -2.64 -6.74 10.67
CA LEU A 4 -2.83 -5.53 9.87
C LEU A 4 -4.14 -5.68 9.09
N SER A 5 -5.07 -4.78 9.38
CA SER A 5 -6.28 -4.63 8.59
C SER A 5 -5.90 -4.01 7.24
N ASP A 6 -6.69 -4.28 6.21
CA ASP A 6 -6.38 -3.89 4.84
C ASP A 6 -6.17 -2.38 4.70
N SER A 7 -6.97 -1.57 5.42
CA SER A 7 -6.78 -0.12 5.52
C SER A 7 -5.41 0.29 6.07
N HIS A 8 -4.92 -0.41 7.09
CA HIS A 8 -3.64 -0.07 7.71
C HIS A 8 -2.45 -0.44 6.81
N LEU A 9 -2.56 -1.53 6.05
CA LEU A 9 -1.53 -1.92 5.09
C LEU A 9 -1.39 -0.87 3.96
N ILE A 10 -2.51 -0.30 3.53
CA ILE A 10 -2.54 0.80 2.56
C ILE A 10 -1.93 2.07 3.16
N GLU A 11 -2.31 2.45 4.39
CA GLU A 11 -1.72 3.62 5.08
C GLU A 11 -0.19 3.51 5.19
N VAL A 12 0.31 2.36 5.63
CA VAL A 12 1.75 2.10 5.76
C VAL A 12 2.45 2.16 4.40
N TYR A 13 1.81 1.72 3.32
CA TYR A 13 2.37 1.87 1.96
C TYR A 13 2.56 3.33 1.56
N HIS A 14 1.53 4.16 1.72
CA HIS A 14 1.61 5.58 1.38
C HIS A 14 2.64 6.31 2.26
N GLU A 15 2.68 6.00 3.55
CA GLU A 15 3.64 6.59 4.48
C GLU A 15 5.07 6.16 4.16
N ALA A 16 5.29 4.86 3.86
CA ALA A 16 6.59 4.35 3.43
C ALA A 16 7.10 5.02 2.15
N LYS A 17 6.21 5.25 1.18
CA LYS A 17 6.53 6.02 -0.04
C LYS A 17 6.82 7.49 0.26
N ALA A 18 6.03 8.14 1.09
CA ALA A 18 6.23 9.54 1.46
C ALA A 18 7.54 9.76 2.21
N MET A 19 7.93 8.81 3.04
CA MET A 19 9.20 8.80 3.78
C MET A 19 10.41 8.37 2.93
N GLN A 20 10.20 7.98 1.66
CA GLN A 20 11.24 7.46 0.78
C GLN A 20 12.03 6.32 1.43
N LEU A 21 11.33 5.39 2.06
CA LEU A 21 11.95 4.18 2.60
C LEU A 21 12.53 3.32 1.47
N SER A 22 13.33 2.32 1.85
CA SER A 22 14.00 1.47 0.86
C SER A 22 13.00 0.80 -0.08
N GLU A 23 13.42 0.66 -1.34
CA GLU A 23 12.62 -0.03 -2.37
C GLU A 23 12.32 -1.48 -1.97
N GLU A 24 13.23 -2.14 -1.26
CA GLU A 24 12.98 -3.47 -0.68
C GLU A 24 11.81 -3.48 0.31
N PHE A 25 11.72 -2.47 1.18
CA PHE A 25 10.63 -2.37 2.15
C PHE A 25 9.30 -2.08 1.46
N ILE A 26 9.30 -1.15 0.50
CA ILE A 26 8.11 -0.83 -0.30
C ILE A 26 7.64 -2.07 -1.07
N GLY A 27 8.56 -2.83 -1.67
CA GLY A 27 8.25 -4.06 -2.40
C GLY A 27 7.64 -5.15 -1.51
N LEU A 28 8.05 -5.27 -0.24
CA LEU A 28 7.42 -6.19 0.70
C LEU A 28 5.95 -5.83 0.98
N ILE A 29 5.64 -4.53 1.06
CA ILE A 29 4.27 -4.05 1.27
C ILE A 29 3.43 -4.28 0.01
N GLU A 30 3.98 -3.99 -1.18
CA GLU A 30 3.34 -4.24 -2.47
C GLU A 30 3.00 -5.72 -2.65
N HIS A 31 3.91 -6.63 -2.27
CA HIS A 31 3.65 -8.05 -2.34
C HIS A 31 2.55 -8.49 -1.36
N ALA A 32 2.52 -7.94 -0.15
CA ALA A 32 1.46 -8.20 0.82
C ALA A 32 0.09 -7.67 0.36
N LEU A 33 0.07 -6.52 -0.33
CA LEU A 33 -1.14 -5.95 -0.93
C LEU A 33 -1.65 -6.81 -2.10
N GLU A 34 -0.75 -7.30 -2.95
CA GLU A 34 -1.08 -8.19 -4.06
C GLU A 34 -1.69 -9.51 -3.58
N GLN A 35 -1.11 -10.13 -2.53
CA GLN A 35 -1.64 -11.35 -1.93
C GLN A 35 -3.06 -11.21 -1.38
N ARG A 36 -3.47 -9.99 -1.04
CA ARG A 36 -4.81 -9.67 -0.52
C ARG A 36 -5.76 -9.14 -1.60
N GLY A 37 -5.31 -8.99 -2.84
CA GLY A 37 -6.10 -8.39 -3.93
C GLY A 37 -6.36 -6.89 -3.76
N LEU A 38 -5.53 -6.20 -2.97
CA LEU A 38 -5.67 -4.78 -2.66
C LEU A 38 -4.91 -3.86 -3.63
N SER A 39 -4.20 -4.43 -4.61
CA SER A 39 -3.41 -3.68 -5.60
C SER A 39 -4.24 -2.63 -6.36
N SER A 40 -5.54 -2.88 -6.55
CA SER A 40 -6.44 -1.94 -7.21
C SER A 40 -6.66 -0.65 -6.39
N HIS A 41 -6.58 -0.72 -5.06
CA HIS A 41 -6.75 0.44 -4.19
C HIS A 41 -5.56 1.41 -4.22
N LEU A 42 -4.38 0.95 -4.67
CA LEU A 42 -3.19 1.80 -4.81
C LEU A 42 -3.26 2.73 -6.03
N ASN A 43 -4.11 2.40 -7.01
CA ASN A 43 -4.17 3.11 -8.28
C ASN A 43 -5.37 4.08 -8.35
N ASP A 44 -6.21 4.10 -7.31
CA ASP A 44 -7.46 4.86 -7.28
C ASP A 44 -7.28 6.33 -6.84
N ASP A 45 -6.09 6.71 -6.34
CA ASP A 45 -5.74 8.12 -6.06
C ASP A 45 -5.80 9.04 -7.30
N HIS A 46 -5.93 8.47 -8.51
CA HIS A 46 -6.02 9.22 -9.77
C HIS A 46 -7.36 9.15 -10.51
N LYS A 47 -8.41 8.49 -10.00
CA LYS A 47 -9.68 8.31 -10.75
C LYS A 47 -10.91 9.02 -10.17
N SER A 48 -10.71 10.21 -9.60
CA SER A 48 -11.79 11.18 -9.37
C SER A 48 -11.54 12.46 -10.17
N LEU A 49 -11.35 12.36 -11.50
CA LEU A 49 -11.40 13.52 -12.40
C LEU A 49 -11.61 13.10 -13.88
N ALA A 50 -12.79 12.56 -14.21
CA ALA A 50 -13.33 12.53 -15.57
C ALA A 50 -14.84 12.29 -15.54
#